data_AF-A0A1Q9MZV0-F1
#
_entry.id   AF-A0A1Q9MZV0-F1
#
_cell.length_a   1.000
_cell.length_b   1.000
_cell.length_c   1.000
_cell.angle_alpha   90.00
_cell.angle_beta   90.00
_cell.angle_gamma   90.00
#
_symmetry.space_group_name_H-M   'P 1'
#
loop_
_entity.id
_entity.type
_entity.pdbx_description
1 polymer ?
#
loop_
_entity_poly.entity_id
_entity_poly.type
_entity_poly.pdbx_seq_one_letter_code
_entity_poly.pdbx_strand_id
1 'polypeptide(L)'
;MPDNTYSQFEKFNKYITALLVMCKEDTNILGLALIGSIGRQEEDQNSDINAEIFVNSAKRNEFSTGQTEIASKIGRPLLISYSKKSLNAIYEDLVELTVKFTSIETAAPKARYFTARVLVDKTGKVIEIIQRT
;
A
#
# COMPACT_ATOMS: atom_id res chain seq x y z
N MET A 1 -32.02 -11.73 3.42
CA MET A 1 -31.02 -10.94 2.67
C MET A 1 -29.67 -11.56 2.96
N PRO A 2 -28.78 -11.81 1.99
CA PRO A 2 -27.45 -12.29 2.34
C PRO A 2 -26.71 -11.14 3.02
N ASP A 3 -26.36 -11.35 4.29
CA ASP A 3 -25.49 -10.49 5.08
C ASP A 3 -24.11 -10.46 4.41
N ASN A 4 -23.92 -9.53 3.48
CA ASN A 4 -22.65 -9.30 2.77
C ASN A 4 -21.65 -8.54 3.66
N THR A 5 -21.65 -8.82 4.95
CA THR A 5 -20.73 -8.24 5.93
C THR A 5 -19.45 -9.06 5.92
N TYR A 6 -18.60 -8.81 4.92
CA TYR A 6 -17.18 -9.17 5.05
C TYR A 6 -16.66 -8.55 6.36
N SER A 7 -16.00 -9.37 7.16
CA SER A 7 -15.27 -8.87 8.33
C SER A 7 -14.26 -7.81 7.87
N GLN A 8 -13.95 -6.83 8.73
CA GLN A 8 -13.00 -5.78 8.38
C GLN A 8 -11.63 -6.36 7.96
N PHE A 9 -11.24 -7.49 8.57
CA PHE A 9 -10.04 -8.23 8.21
C PHE A 9 -10.08 -8.79 6.78
N GLU A 10 -11.21 -9.35 6.33
CA GLU A 10 -11.38 -9.81 4.95
C GLU A 10 -11.33 -8.66 3.95
N LYS A 11 -11.91 -7.50 4.30
CA LYS A 11 -11.79 -6.29 3.50
C LYS A 11 -10.33 -5.86 3.38
N PHE A 12 -9.60 -5.75 4.49
CA PHE A 12 -8.18 -5.41 4.47
C PHE A 12 -7.37 -6.38 3.61
N ASN A 13 -7.58 -7.69 3.77
CA ASN A 13 -6.88 -8.70 2.98
C ASN A 13 -7.15 -8.56 1.48
N LYS A 14 -8.38 -8.23 1.07
CA LYS A 14 -8.72 -7.96 -0.34
C LYS A 14 -7.87 -6.81 -0.90
N TYR A 15 -7.81 -5.68 -0.20
CA TYR A 15 -7.06 -4.50 -0.65
C TYR A 15 -5.55 -4.72 -0.61
N ILE A 16 -5.02 -5.36 0.43
CA ILE A 16 -3.60 -5.70 0.54
C ILE A 16 -3.19 -6.68 -0.56
N THR A 17 -4.03 -7.68 -0.86
CA THR A 17 -3.77 -8.64 -1.95
C THR A 17 -3.75 -7.93 -3.30
N ALA A 18 -4.70 -7.03 -3.56
CA ALA A 18 -4.72 -6.25 -4.79
C ALA A 18 -3.47 -5.37 -4.95
N LEU A 19 -3.02 -4.72 -3.86
CA LEU A 19 -1.76 -3.96 -3.82
C LEU A 19 -0.57 -4.84 -4.15
N LEU A 20 -0.48 -6.04 -3.55
CA LEU A 20 0.61 -6.99 -3.78
C LEU A 20 0.65 -7.48 -5.23
N VAL A 21 -0.50 -7.80 -5.82
CA VAL A 21 -0.60 -8.21 -7.24
C VAL A 21 -0.13 -7.09 -8.15
N MET A 22 -0.63 -5.87 -7.94
CA MET A 22 -0.24 -4.70 -8.72
C MET A 22 1.27 -4.41 -8.61
N CYS A 23 1.84 -4.52 -7.40
CA CYS A 23 3.27 -4.36 -7.19
C CYS A 23 4.13 -5.43 -7.90
N LYS A 24 3.60 -6.64 -8.10
CA LYS A 24 4.29 -7.72 -8.85
C LYS A 24 4.25 -7.50 -10.36
N GLU A 25 3.15 -6.93 -10.87
CA GLU A 25 2.97 -6.68 -12.31
C GLU A 25 3.76 -5.46 -12.80
N ASP A 26 3.96 -4.44 -11.96
CA ASP A 26 4.66 -3.22 -12.35
C ASP A 26 6.18 -3.34 -12.15
N THR A 27 6.91 -3.42 -13.26
CA THR A 27 8.39 -3.51 -13.28
C THR A 27 9.12 -2.33 -12.64
N ASN A 28 8.43 -1.21 -12.41
CA ASN A 28 8.99 -0.01 -11.80
C ASN A 28 8.88 -0.02 -10.27
N ILE A 29 8.03 -0.89 -9.73
CA ILE A 29 7.87 -1.11 -8.30
C ILE A 29 8.96 -2.09 -7.84
N LEU A 30 9.72 -1.64 -6.86
CA LEU A 30 10.81 -2.40 -6.26
C LEU A 30 10.37 -3.08 -4.96
N GLY A 31 9.37 -2.52 -4.30
CA GLY A 31 8.70 -3.19 -3.20
C GLY A 31 7.53 -2.42 -2.61
N LEU A 32 6.89 -3.07 -1.65
CA LEU A 32 5.74 -2.57 -0.90
C LEU A 32 6.04 -2.74 0.60
N ALA A 33 5.68 -1.73 1.40
CA ALA A 33 5.63 -1.78 2.86
C ALA A 33 4.23 -1.47 3.38
N LEU A 34 3.70 -2.32 4.27
CA LEU A 34 2.53 -1.97 5.08
C LEU A 34 3.00 -1.27 6.35
N ILE A 35 2.42 -0.10 6.63
CA ILE A 35 2.74 0.78 7.76
C ILE A 35 1.46 1.07 8.56
N GLY A 36 1.58 1.78 9.69
CA GLY A 36 0.43 2.07 10.55
C GLY A 36 -0.01 0.86 11.38
N SER A 37 -1.28 0.81 11.78
CA SER A 37 -1.84 -0.25 12.65
C SER A 37 -1.70 -1.64 12.00
N ILE A 38 -2.05 -1.77 10.71
CA ILE A 38 -1.85 -3.02 9.94
C ILE A 38 -0.37 -3.43 9.90
N GLY A 39 0.52 -2.46 9.67
CA GLY A 39 1.96 -2.69 9.71
C GLY A 39 2.47 -3.13 11.10
N ARG A 40 1.76 -2.81 12.18
CA ARG A 40 2.09 -3.21 13.57
C ARG A 40 1.28 -4.39 14.10
N GLN A 41 0.37 -4.97 13.31
CA GLN A 41 -0.60 -5.98 13.77
C GLN A 41 -1.55 -5.47 14.87
N GLU A 42 -1.79 -4.17 14.89
CA GLU A 42 -2.64 -3.48 15.86
C GLU A 42 -3.93 -2.98 15.19
N GLU A 43 -4.30 -3.54 14.06
CA GLU A 43 -5.51 -3.13 13.34
C GLU A 43 -6.79 -3.46 14.12
N ASP A 44 -7.71 -2.50 14.09
CA ASP A 44 -9.06 -2.60 14.63
C ASP A 44 -10.10 -2.32 13.54
N GLN A 45 -11.37 -2.29 13.94
CA GLN A 45 -12.49 -2.05 13.03
C GLN A 45 -12.49 -0.67 12.35
N ASN A 46 -11.72 0.29 12.88
CA ASN A 46 -11.64 1.67 12.38
C ASN A 46 -10.28 1.96 11.72
N SER A 47 -9.45 0.95 11.54
CA SER A 47 -8.11 1.14 11.01
C SER A 47 -8.12 1.39 9.50
N ASP A 48 -7.21 2.27 9.08
CA ASP A 48 -6.95 2.53 7.67
C ASP A 48 -5.82 1.66 7.15
N ILE A 49 -5.86 1.38 5.85
CA ILE A 49 -4.75 0.73 5.16
C ILE A 49 -3.71 1.80 4.81
N ASN A 50 -2.55 1.73 5.43
CA ASN A 50 -1.44 2.60 5.11
C ASN A 50 -0.31 1.78 4.47
N ALA A 51 0.07 2.15 3.25
CA ALA A 51 1.09 1.47 2.48
C ALA A 51 2.13 2.46 1.91
N GLU A 52 3.34 1.97 1.70
CA GLU A 52 4.42 2.69 1.05
C GLU A 52 5.00 1.82 -0.08
N ILE A 53 4.93 2.34 -1.31
CA ILE A 53 5.45 1.71 -2.51
C ILE A 53 6.81 2.31 -2.83
N PHE A 54 7.81 1.46 -2.95
CA PHE A 54 9.16 1.82 -3.34
C PHE A 54 9.32 1.71 -4.84
N VAL A 55 9.71 2.81 -5.48
CA VAL A 55 9.92 2.89 -6.93
C VAL A 55 11.36 3.26 -7.25
N ASN A 56 11.79 2.95 -8.48
CA ASN A 56 13.08 3.43 -8.97
C ASN A 56 13.07 4.96 -9.13
N SER A 57 14.10 5.64 -8.62
CA SER A 57 14.28 7.10 -8.64
C SER A 57 14.14 7.71 -10.04
N ALA A 58 14.69 7.02 -11.05
CA ALA A 58 14.68 7.43 -12.45
C ALA A 58 13.26 7.53 -13.05
N LYS A 59 12.27 6.84 -12.47
CA LYS A 59 10.89 6.75 -12.97
C LYS A 59 9.85 7.41 -12.06
N ARG A 60 10.30 8.10 -11.02
CA ARG A 60 9.41 8.77 -10.06
C ARG A 60 8.48 9.81 -10.70
N ASN A 61 8.96 10.50 -11.74
CA ASN A 61 8.17 11.53 -12.42
C ASN A 61 7.09 10.95 -13.36
N GLU A 62 7.23 9.69 -13.79
CA GLU A 62 6.25 8.98 -14.62
C GLU A 62 5.11 8.38 -13.77
N PHE A 63 5.33 8.28 -12.46
CA PHE A 63 4.40 7.65 -11.51
C PHE A 63 3.15 8.47 -11.20
N SER A 64 3.09 9.76 -11.58
CA SER A 64 1.86 10.55 -11.47
C SER A 64 0.72 9.98 -12.32
N THR A 65 1.06 9.36 -13.45
CA THR A 65 0.08 8.67 -14.33
C THR A 65 -0.33 7.31 -13.74
N GLY A 66 0.62 6.61 -13.11
CA GLY A 66 0.37 5.32 -12.46
C GLY A 66 -0.51 5.40 -11.21
N GLN A 67 -0.56 6.55 -10.51
CA GLN A 67 -1.40 6.72 -9.31
C GLN A 67 -2.90 6.51 -9.58
N THR A 68 -3.39 7.02 -10.71
CA THR A 68 -4.80 6.87 -11.12
C THR A 68 -5.14 5.43 -11.50
N GLU A 69 -4.21 4.75 -12.15
CA GLU A 69 -4.35 3.33 -12.51
C GLU A 69 -4.33 2.43 -11.26
N ILE A 70 -3.54 2.77 -10.25
CA ILE A 70 -3.42 2.01 -9.00
C ILE A 70 -4.78 1.93 -8.30
N ALA A 71 -5.43 3.05 -8.06
CA ALA A 71 -6.72 3.03 -7.36
C ALA A 71 -7.79 2.26 -8.15
N SER A 72 -7.77 2.39 -9.48
CA SER A 72 -8.71 1.70 -10.37
C SER A 72 -8.46 0.19 -10.46
N LYS A 73 -7.19 -0.24 -10.36
CA LYS A 73 -6.81 -1.67 -10.32
C LYS A 73 -7.18 -2.33 -9.00
N ILE A 74 -7.13 -1.58 -7.91
CA ILE A 74 -7.47 -2.07 -6.57
C ILE A 74 -8.98 -2.21 -6.39
N GLY A 75 -9.76 -1.29 -6.96
CA GLY A 75 -11.22 -1.34 -6.90
C GLY A 75 -11.87 -0.10 -7.49
N ARG A 76 -13.11 0.17 -7.08
CA ARG A 76 -13.85 1.39 -7.44
C ARG A 76 -13.86 2.35 -6.26
N PRO A 77 -12.98 3.37 -6.23
CA PRO A 77 -12.98 4.34 -5.15
C PRO A 77 -14.21 5.26 -5.26
N LEU A 78 -14.86 5.51 -4.12
CA LEU A 78 -15.88 6.55 -3.96
C LEU A 78 -15.24 7.94 -4.00
N LEU A 79 -14.11 8.09 -3.32
CA LEU A 79 -13.34 9.32 -3.23
C LEU A 79 -11.87 9.02 -3.47
N ILE A 80 -11.22 9.91 -4.21
CA ILE A 80 -9.81 9.79 -4.51
C ILE A 80 -9.14 11.15 -4.47
N SER A 81 -7.98 11.21 -3.82
CA SER A 81 -7.17 12.40 -3.70
C SER A 81 -5.71 12.05 -3.98
N TYR A 82 -5.07 12.90 -4.78
CA TYR A 82 -3.69 12.70 -5.22
C TYR A 82 -2.82 13.83 -4.71
N SER A 83 -1.62 13.48 -4.26
CA SER A 83 -0.53 14.40 -4.05
C SER A 83 0.70 13.94 -4.82
N LYS A 84 1.70 14.82 -4.95
CA LYS A 84 2.98 14.48 -5.60
C LYS A 84 3.67 13.24 -5.01
N LYS A 85 3.28 12.79 -3.81
CA LYS A 85 3.92 11.67 -3.10
C LYS A 85 2.93 10.66 -2.54
N SER A 86 1.63 10.87 -2.67
CA SER A 86 0.64 9.99 -2.06
C SER A 86 -0.65 9.92 -2.86
N LEU A 87 -1.32 8.79 -2.71
CA LEU A 87 -2.68 8.51 -3.15
C LEU A 87 -3.49 8.22 -1.90
N ASN A 88 -4.63 8.89 -1.73
CA ASN A 88 -5.63 8.55 -0.73
C ASN A 88 -6.91 8.14 -1.46
N ALA A 89 -7.47 6.98 -1.13
CA ALA A 89 -8.67 6.45 -1.73
C ALA A 89 -9.61 5.92 -0.64
N ILE A 90 -10.90 6.22 -0.77
CA ILE A 90 -11.96 5.66 0.06
C ILE A 90 -12.85 4.82 -0.86
N TYR A 91 -13.08 3.56 -0.52
CA TYR A 91 -13.85 2.62 -1.34
C TYR A 91 -15.29 2.43 -0.83
N GLU A 92 -16.13 1.78 -1.64
CA GLU A 92 -17.56 1.55 -1.35
C GLU A 92 -17.81 0.83 -0.02
N ASP A 93 -16.88 -0.01 0.42
CA ASP A 93 -16.96 -0.76 1.67
C ASP A 93 -16.38 -0.01 2.89
N LEU A 94 -16.20 1.31 2.75
CA LEU A 94 -15.67 2.26 3.73
C LEU A 94 -14.23 2.00 4.15
N VAL A 95 -13.47 1.25 3.35
CA VAL A 95 -12.03 1.11 3.57
C VAL A 95 -11.32 2.36 3.06
N GLU A 96 -10.54 2.98 3.95
CA GLU A 96 -9.60 4.02 3.57
C GLU A 96 -8.23 3.41 3.27
N LEU A 97 -7.65 3.82 2.14
CA LEU A 97 -6.35 3.40 1.68
C LEU A 97 -5.49 4.63 1.41
N THR A 98 -4.37 4.72 2.11
CA THR A 98 -3.31 5.68 1.86
C THR A 98 -2.09 4.96 1.32
N VAL A 99 -1.65 5.33 0.11
CA VAL A 99 -0.43 4.81 -0.51
C VAL A 99 0.57 5.95 -0.67
N LYS A 100 1.77 5.82 -0.11
CA LYS A 100 2.89 6.74 -0.31
C LYS A 100 3.87 6.19 -1.33
N PHE A 101 4.42 7.06 -2.17
CA PHE A 101 5.40 6.68 -3.19
C PHE A 101 6.77 7.24 -2.83
N THR A 102 7.72 6.35 -2.63
CA THR A 102 9.06 6.68 -2.16
C THR A 102 10.11 6.10 -3.10
N SER A 103 11.14 6.89 -3.42
CA SER A 103 12.29 6.35 -4.15
C SER A 103 13.10 5.44 -3.23
N ILE A 104 13.51 4.27 -3.70
CA ILE A 104 14.32 3.34 -2.91
C ILE A 104 15.61 3.98 -2.38
N GLU A 105 16.23 4.89 -3.15
CA GLU A 105 17.43 5.63 -2.75
C GLU A 105 17.17 6.54 -1.54
N THR A 106 15.96 7.09 -1.45
CA THR A 106 15.52 7.90 -0.30
C THR A 106 14.97 7.08 0.85
N ALA A 107 14.63 5.81 0.59
CA ALA A 107 14.12 4.87 1.57
C ALA A 107 15.24 4.16 2.34
N ALA A 108 16.35 3.78 1.69
CA ALA A 108 17.44 3.03 2.33
C ALA A 108 18.01 3.71 3.59
N PRO A 109 18.18 5.05 3.66
CA PRO A 109 18.59 5.73 4.89
C PRO A 109 17.46 5.79 5.94
N LYS A 110 16.20 5.78 5.50
CA LYS A 110 15.01 5.92 6.35
C LYS A 110 14.45 4.59 6.85
N ALA A 111 14.81 3.46 6.25
CA ALA A 111 14.48 2.10 6.69
C ALA A 111 14.81 1.88 8.17
N ARG A 112 15.83 2.57 8.70
CA ARG A 112 16.18 2.58 10.13
C ARG A 112 15.12 3.21 11.05
N TYR A 113 14.12 3.90 10.50
CA TYR A 113 13.09 4.65 11.23
C TYR A 113 11.65 4.23 10.90
N PHE A 114 11.45 3.26 10.01
CA PHE A 114 10.11 2.77 9.67
C PHE A 114 9.79 1.51 10.48
N THR A 115 8.64 1.49 11.15
CA THR A 115 8.02 0.26 11.67
C THR A 115 7.15 -0.30 10.54
N ALA A 116 7.67 -1.28 9.81
CA ALA A 116 7.00 -1.90 8.68
C ALA A 116 7.17 -3.42 8.72
N ARG A 117 6.06 -4.17 8.76
CA ARG A 117 6.09 -5.63 8.93
C ARG A 117 6.36 -6.40 7.65
N VAL A 118 6.22 -5.82 6.46
CA VAL A 118 6.40 -6.58 5.22
C VAL A 118 7.02 -5.71 4.15
N LEU A 119 8.33 -5.85 3.90
CA LEU A 119 8.93 -5.46 2.63
C LEU A 119 8.81 -6.63 1.68
N VAL A 120 8.00 -6.52 0.62
CA VAL A 120 7.96 -7.54 -0.45
C VAL A 120 8.76 -7.01 -1.64
N ASP A 121 9.73 -7.77 -2.15
CA ASP A 121 10.38 -7.44 -3.42
C ASP A 121 9.46 -7.76 -4.60
N LYS A 122 9.86 -7.31 -5.79
CA LYS A 122 9.19 -7.64 -7.07
C LYS A 122 9.01 -9.15 -7.34
N THR A 123 9.76 -10.03 -6.68
CA THR A 123 9.62 -11.50 -6.83
C THR A 123 8.55 -12.08 -5.91
N GLY A 124 7.94 -11.25 -5.06
CA GLY A 124 7.02 -11.70 -4.03
C GLY A 124 7.72 -12.22 -2.79
N LYS A 125 9.05 -12.10 -2.70
CA LYS A 125 9.82 -12.54 -1.54
C LYS A 125 9.79 -11.45 -0.49
N VAL A 126 9.46 -11.83 0.73
CA VAL A 126 9.57 -10.92 1.88
C VAL A 126 11.06 -10.65 2.12
N ILE A 127 11.50 -9.41 1.90
CA ILE A 127 12.88 -8.95 2.07
C ILE A 127 13.18 -8.72 3.54
N GLU A 128 12.26 -8.11 4.30
CA GLU A 128 12.48 -7.79 5.72
C GLU A 128 11.17 -7.49 6.46
N ILE A 129 11.09 -7.94 7.72
CA ILE A 129 10.07 -7.57 8.70
C ILE A 129 10.77 -6.62 9.68
N ILE A 130 10.64 -5.31 9.50
CA ILE A 130 11.21 -4.34 10.46
C ILE A 130 10.18 -4.12 11.56
N GLN A 131 10.21 -5.00 12.55
CA GLN A 131 9.56 -4.79 13.85
C GLN A 131 10.53 -4.03 14.75
N ARG A 132 10.19 -2.81 15.14
CA ARG A 132 10.77 -2.21 16.36
C ARG A 132 9.74 -2.35 17.48
N THR A 133 10.12 -3.16 18.47
CA THR A 133 9.57 -3.19 19.84
C THR A 133 9.69 -1.84 20.51
#